data_AF-A0A0B8QS70-F1
#
_entry.id   AF-A0A0B8QS70-F1
#
_cell.length_a   1.000
_cell.length_b   1.000
_cell.length_c   1.000
_cell.angle_alpha   90.00
_cell.angle_beta   90.00
_cell.angle_gamma   90.00
#
_symmetry.space_group_name_H-M   'P 1'
#
loop_
_entity.id
_entity.type
_entity.pdbx_description
1 polymer ?
#
loop_
_entity_poly.entity_id
_entity_poly.type
_entity_poly.pdbx_seq_one_letter_code
_entity_poly.pdbx_strand_id
1 'polypeptide(L)'
;MNKNPAYSIGAVHSSDRFGEFTIIGNPNSERMRIKFTNTGYERVANRDSIKRGEVHDHLAPTVFGIGCLGDGLPKPKTSLNRWRNILARFARGTSHGRLDLAGSTSGRSVTGTSKHVKM
;
A
#
# COMPACT_ATOMS: atom_id res chain seq x y z
N MET A 1 -25.14 -26.60 -16.07
CA MET A 1 -23.96 -25.78 -15.67
C MET A 1 -23.95 -25.69 -14.15
N ASN A 2 -23.01 -26.36 -13.49
CA ASN A 2 -22.86 -26.25 -12.03
C ASN A 2 -22.27 -24.88 -11.71
N LYS A 3 -23.10 -23.97 -11.17
CA LYS A 3 -22.66 -22.66 -10.69
C LYS A 3 -21.99 -22.90 -9.33
N ASN A 4 -20.67 -22.74 -9.25
CA ASN A 4 -20.00 -22.68 -7.95
C ASN A 4 -20.35 -21.31 -7.32
N PRO A 5 -21.11 -21.26 -6.21
CA PRO A 5 -21.54 -20.01 -5.60
C PRO A 5 -20.35 -19.14 -5.16
N ALA A 6 -19.20 -19.76 -4.86
CA ALA A 6 -17.99 -19.07 -4.45
C ALA A 6 -17.44 -18.10 -5.50
N TYR A 7 -17.73 -18.32 -6.79
CA TYR A 7 -17.22 -17.48 -7.88
C TYR A 7 -18.32 -16.64 -8.54
N SER A 8 -19.44 -16.40 -7.84
CA SER A 8 -20.54 -15.56 -8.32
C SER A 8 -20.19 -14.06 -8.26
N ILE A 9 -20.92 -13.25 -9.03
CA ILE A 9 -20.79 -11.79 -8.95
C ILE A 9 -21.20 -11.34 -7.54
N GLY A 10 -20.38 -10.48 -6.94
CA GLY A 10 -20.54 -10.03 -5.55
C GLY A 10 -19.84 -10.91 -4.51
N ALA A 11 -19.31 -12.09 -4.90
CA ALA A 11 -18.52 -12.90 -3.98
C ALA A 11 -17.24 -12.17 -3.58
N VAL A 12 -16.97 -12.13 -2.28
CA VAL A 12 -15.80 -11.51 -1.67
C VAL A 12 -14.72 -12.57 -1.46
N HIS A 13 -13.50 -12.24 -1.84
CA HIS A 13 -12.29 -13.05 -1.65
C HIS A 13 -11.18 -12.18 -1.09
N SER A 14 -10.18 -12.82 -0.49
CA SER A 14 -9.01 -12.14 0.07
C SER A 14 -7.76 -12.47 -0.73
N SER A 15 -6.95 -11.44 -0.96
CA SER A 15 -5.58 -11.58 -1.45
C SER A 15 -4.61 -11.62 -0.27
N ASP A 16 -3.58 -12.46 -0.37
CA ASP A 16 -2.59 -12.67 0.70
C ASP A 16 -1.89 -11.37 1.14
N ARG A 17 -1.75 -10.41 0.22
CA ARG A 17 -0.97 -9.19 0.43
C ARG A 17 -1.74 -7.89 0.19
N PHE A 18 -2.92 -7.98 -0.41
CA PHE A 18 -3.63 -6.81 -0.94
C PHE A 18 -5.04 -6.63 -0.36
N GLY A 19 -5.43 -7.49 0.58
CA GLY A 19 -6.73 -7.41 1.24
C GLY A 19 -7.86 -7.94 0.37
N GLU A 20 -9.07 -7.51 0.68
CA GLU A 20 -10.29 -8.04 0.05
C GLU A 20 -10.53 -7.47 -1.35
N PHE A 21 -11.15 -8.31 -2.18
CA PHE A 21 -11.65 -7.95 -3.49
C PHE A 21 -12.95 -8.68 -3.80
N THR A 22 -13.77 -8.07 -4.64
CA THR A 22 -15.07 -8.60 -5.06
C THR A 22 -15.02 -9.02 -6.52
N ILE A 23 -15.70 -10.12 -6.88
CA ILE A 23 -15.92 -10.50 -8.28
C ILE A 23 -16.99 -9.58 -8.87
N ILE A 24 -16.65 -8.86 -9.93
CA ILE A 24 -17.53 -7.91 -10.62
C ILE A 24 -17.96 -8.38 -12.01
N GLY A 25 -17.39 -9.47 -12.53
CA GLY A 25 -17.79 -9.99 -13.85
C GLY A 25 -17.16 -11.31 -14.26
N ASN A 26 -17.78 -11.92 -15.27
CA ASN A 26 -17.39 -13.21 -15.88
C ASN A 26 -17.29 -14.40 -14.91
N PRO A 27 -18.27 -14.65 -14.00
CA PRO A 27 -18.18 -15.64 -12.93
C PRO A 27 -17.95 -17.10 -13.38
N ASN A 28 -18.32 -17.42 -14.63
CA ASN A 28 -18.16 -18.76 -15.21
C ASN A 28 -16.90 -18.92 -16.08
N SER A 29 -16.11 -17.86 -16.22
CA SER A 29 -14.86 -17.88 -16.99
C SER A 29 -13.69 -18.29 -16.11
N GLU A 30 -12.64 -18.85 -16.72
CA GLU A 30 -11.34 -19.01 -16.08
C GLU A 30 -10.71 -17.64 -15.75
N ARG A 31 -11.11 -16.60 -16.51
CA ARG A 31 -10.67 -15.22 -16.34
C ARG A 31 -11.83 -14.37 -15.82
N MET A 32 -11.78 -14.02 -14.54
CA MET A 32 -12.81 -13.24 -13.85
C MET A 32 -12.36 -11.78 -13.70
N ARG A 33 -13.32 -10.85 -13.80
CA ARG A 33 -13.10 -9.44 -13.45
C ARG A 33 -13.33 -9.27 -11.96
N ILE A 34 -12.39 -8.62 -11.29
CA ILE A 34 -12.42 -8.34 -9.86
C ILE A 34 -12.19 -6.86 -9.59
N LYS A 35 -12.56 -6.41 -8.39
CA LYS A 35 -12.30 -5.07 -7.88
C LYS A 35 -11.78 -5.14 -6.45
N PHE A 36 -10.63 -4.55 -6.19
CA PHE A 36 -10.09 -4.43 -4.83
C PHE A 36 -10.86 -3.40 -4.01
N THR A 37 -11.20 -3.73 -2.78
CA THR A 37 -11.98 -2.86 -1.88
C THR A 37 -11.18 -1.61 -1.49
N ASN A 38 -9.87 -1.76 -1.24
CA ASN A 38 -9.03 -0.68 -0.70
C ASN A 38 -8.69 0.40 -1.73
N THR A 39 -8.37 0.02 -2.96
CA THR A 39 -7.92 0.96 -4.00
C THR A 39 -8.98 1.23 -5.06
N GLY A 40 -10.02 0.40 -5.12
CA GLY A 40 -10.97 0.39 -6.23
C GLY A 40 -10.39 -0.17 -7.54
N TYR A 41 -9.16 -0.67 -7.54
CA TYR A 41 -8.50 -1.17 -8.74
C TYR A 41 -9.22 -2.38 -9.32
N GLU A 42 -9.53 -2.31 -10.61
CA GLU A 42 -10.15 -3.40 -11.35
C GLU A 42 -9.14 -4.14 -12.20
N ARG A 43 -9.19 -5.46 -12.19
CA ARG A 43 -8.38 -6.27 -13.11
C ARG A 43 -9.07 -7.57 -13.49
N VAL A 44 -8.53 -8.20 -14.53
CA VAL A 44 -8.81 -9.59 -14.83
C VAL A 44 -7.80 -10.46 -14.09
N ALA A 45 -8.29 -11.47 -13.38
CA ALA A 45 -7.50 -12.48 -12.69
C ALA A 45 -7.96 -13.88 -13.07
N ASN A 46 -7.03 -14.83 -13.06
CA ASN A 46 -7.35 -16.24 -13.29
C ASN A 46 -8.01 -16.82 -12.04
N ARG A 47 -8.93 -17.77 -12.23
CA ARG A 47 -9.63 -18.45 -11.14
C ARG A 47 -8.66 -19.14 -10.21
N ASP A 48 -7.62 -19.77 -10.76
CA ASP A 48 -6.56 -20.39 -9.95
C ASP A 48 -5.82 -19.38 -9.06
N SER A 49 -5.51 -18.19 -9.59
CA SER A 49 -4.87 -17.13 -8.79
C SER A 49 -5.79 -16.61 -7.68
N ILE A 50 -7.09 -16.48 -7.95
CA ILE A 50 -8.10 -16.11 -6.94
C ILE A 50 -8.18 -17.18 -5.86
N LYS A 51 -8.24 -18.46 -6.26
CA LYS A 51 -8.27 -19.60 -5.33
C LYS A 51 -7.04 -19.65 -4.42
N ARG A 52 -5.86 -19.28 -4.93
CA ARG A 52 -4.61 -19.24 -4.18
C ARG A 52 -4.38 -17.95 -3.39
N GLY A 53 -5.21 -16.92 -3.56
CA GLY A 53 -4.95 -15.60 -2.96
C GLY A 53 -3.84 -14.78 -3.65
N GLU A 54 -3.26 -15.26 -4.74
CA GLU A 54 -2.09 -14.67 -5.44
C GLU A 54 -2.46 -13.52 -6.40
N VAL A 55 -3.50 -12.76 -6.06
CA VAL A 55 -4.01 -11.67 -6.88
C VAL A 55 -3.37 -10.36 -6.44
N HIS A 56 -2.72 -9.66 -7.38
CA HIS A 56 -2.01 -8.41 -7.08
C HIS A 56 -2.85 -7.18 -7.39
N ASP A 57 -2.90 -6.26 -6.44
CA ASP A 57 -3.37 -4.90 -6.65
C ASP A 57 -2.20 -4.02 -7.09
N HIS A 58 -2.23 -3.53 -8.32
CA HIS A 58 -1.14 -2.73 -8.86
C HIS A 58 -1.20 -1.26 -8.44
N LEU A 59 -2.34 -0.80 -7.93
CA LEU A 59 -2.50 0.54 -7.38
C LEU A 59 -2.19 0.59 -5.88
N ALA A 60 -2.07 -0.56 -5.21
CA ALA A 60 -1.60 -0.61 -3.83
C ALA A 60 -0.15 -0.08 -3.71
N PRO A 61 0.16 0.71 -2.66
CA PRO A 61 1.47 1.33 -2.46
C PRO A 61 2.51 0.32 -1.95
N THR A 62 2.96 -0.58 -2.82
CA THR A 62 3.88 -1.68 -2.47
C THR A 62 5.35 -1.29 -2.44
N VAL A 63 5.73 -0.20 -3.10
CA VAL A 63 7.13 0.23 -3.19
C VAL A 63 7.43 1.19 -2.06
N PHE A 64 8.13 0.70 -1.04
CA PHE A 64 8.45 1.42 0.21
C PHE A 64 7.21 1.99 0.94
N GLY A 65 6.02 1.41 0.74
CA GLY A 65 4.78 1.89 1.34
C GLY A 65 4.20 3.17 0.72
N ILE A 66 4.83 3.72 -0.32
CA ILE A 66 4.46 5.01 -0.92
C ILE A 66 4.27 4.97 -2.44
N GLY A 67 4.91 4.00 -3.13
CA GLY A 67 4.86 3.90 -4.59
C GLY A 67 3.93 2.78 -5.06
N CYS A 68 3.04 3.11 -5.98
CA CYS A 68 2.26 2.14 -6.76
C CYS A 68 3.00 1.76 -8.06
N LEU A 69 2.88 0.50 -8.49
CA LEU A 69 3.47 0.05 -9.76
C LEU A 69 2.63 0.47 -10.97
N GLY A 70 1.30 0.50 -10.81
CA GLY A 70 0.36 0.71 -11.90
C GLY A 70 0.26 -0.49 -12.85
N ASP A 71 -0.61 -0.37 -13.83
CA ASP A 71 -0.94 -1.37 -14.84
C ASP A 71 -0.41 -1.01 -16.24
N GLY A 72 0.48 -0.01 -16.31
CA GLY A 72 1.04 0.49 -17.55
C GLY A 72 1.97 -0.50 -18.27
N LEU A 73 2.35 -0.12 -19.50
CA LEU A 73 3.24 -0.90 -20.35
C LEU A 73 4.55 -1.28 -19.63
N PRO A 74 5.11 -2.48 -19.94
CA PRO A 74 6.37 -2.92 -19.39
C PRO A 74 7.45 -1.83 -19.50
N LYS A 75 8.01 -1.44 -18.35
CA LYS A 75 9.08 -0.45 -18.30
C LYS A 75 10.44 -1.14 -18.32
N PRO A 76 11.46 -0.58 -18.99
CA PRO A 76 12.83 -1.06 -18.85
C PRO A 76 13.25 -1.11 -17.37
N LYS A 77 13.91 -2.20 -16.96
CA LYS A 77 14.36 -2.41 -15.57
C LYS A 77 15.16 -1.22 -15.03
N THR A 78 15.96 -0.58 -15.89
CA THR A 78 16.78 0.61 -15.55
C THR A 78 15.91 1.78 -15.09
N SER A 79 14.80 2.05 -15.76
CA SER A 79 13.90 3.15 -15.43
C SER A 79 13.15 2.86 -14.12
N LEU A 80 12.67 1.61 -13.95
CA LEU A 80 12.03 1.17 -12.71
C LEU A 80 13.00 1.30 -11.52
N ASN A 81 14.26 0.90 -11.67
CA ASN A 81 15.26 1.00 -10.61
C ASN A 81 15.59 2.45 -10.24
N ARG A 82 15.68 3.36 -11.22
CA ARG A 82 15.87 4.79 -10.95
C ARG A 82 14.71 5.36 -10.14
N TRP A 83 13.48 5.11 -10.55
CA TRP A 83 12.28 5.53 -9.81
C TRP A 83 12.23 4.94 -8.40
N ARG A 84 12.51 3.64 -8.24
CA ARG A 84 12.61 3.01 -6.91
C ARG A 84 13.68 3.69 -6.05
N ASN A 85 14.85 4.00 -6.60
CA ASN A 85 15.91 4.68 -5.86
C ASN A 85 15.54 6.12 -5.47
N ILE A 86 14.75 6.81 -6.30
CA ILE A 86 14.17 8.11 -5.97
C ILE A 86 13.23 7.94 -4.77
N LEU A 87 12.25 7.04 -4.83
CA LEU A 87 11.33 6.77 -3.72
C LEU A 87 12.04 6.30 -2.44
N ALA A 88 13.10 5.49 -2.56
CA ALA A 88 13.89 5.03 -1.43
C ALA A 88 14.53 6.18 -0.66
N ARG A 89 14.86 7.30 -1.31
CA ARG A 89 15.40 8.48 -0.62
C ARG A 89 14.32 9.17 0.22
N PHE A 90 13.10 9.27 -0.31
CA PHE A 90 11.95 9.82 0.42
C PHE A 90 11.52 8.92 1.58
N ALA A 91 11.43 7.61 1.35
CA ALA A 91 11.01 6.65 2.38
C ALA A 91 12.01 6.53 3.54
N ARG A 92 13.30 6.85 3.31
CA ARG A 92 14.36 6.84 4.34
C ARG A 92 14.54 8.20 5.04
N GLY A 93 13.79 9.23 4.66
CA GLY A 93 14.07 10.62 5.02
C GLY A 93 13.11 11.26 6.02
N THR A 94 13.09 10.80 7.27
CA THR A 94 12.84 11.66 8.45
C THR A 94 14.00 11.55 9.43
N SER A 95 15.20 11.97 9.00
CA SER A 95 16.31 12.29 9.90
C SER A 95 16.85 13.73 9.74
N HIS A 96 16.26 14.52 8.83
CA HIS A 96 16.35 15.97 8.87
C HIS A 96 14.93 16.57 8.92
N GLY A 97 14.55 17.05 10.11
CA GLY A 97 13.37 17.88 10.29
C GLY A 97 12.04 17.12 10.19
N ARG A 98 11.68 16.44 11.27
CA ARG A 98 10.27 16.25 11.63
C ARG A 98 9.64 17.64 11.66
N LEU A 99 8.87 18.01 10.64
CA LEU A 99 7.95 19.14 10.75
C LEU A 99 6.80 18.65 11.63
N ASP A 100 6.95 18.89 12.93
CA ASP A 100 5.89 18.78 13.92
C ASP A 100 4.84 19.86 13.63
N LEU A 101 3.94 19.59 12.68
CA LEU A 101 2.66 20.29 12.58
C LEU A 101 1.67 19.63 13.56
N ALA A 102 1.92 19.82 14.84
CA ALA A 102 0.93 19.67 15.89
C ALA A 102 1.36 20.59 17.04
N GLY A 103 0.67 21.72 17.16
CA GLY A 103 0.85 22.63 18.27
C GLY A 103 0.60 21.93 19.60
N SER A 104 1.55 22.05 20.52
CA SER A 104 1.25 22.08 21.94
C SER A 104 2.33 22.90 22.64
N THR A 105 1.86 24.00 23.18
CA THR A 105 2.57 25.04 23.91
C THR A 105 3.24 24.53 25.20
N SER A 106 4.45 25.07 25.43
CA SER A 106 5.03 25.49 26.72
C SER A 106 5.08 24.51 27.90
N GLY A 107 6.31 24.24 28.35
CA GLY A 107 6.57 23.73 29.71
C GLY A 107 8.04 23.40 29.99
N ARG A 108 8.98 24.32 29.71
CA ARG A 108 10.39 24.13 30.10
C ARG A 108 10.58 24.54 31.57
N SER A 109 10.64 23.55 32.47
CA SER A 109 11.04 23.77 33.86
C SER A 109 12.52 24.18 33.92
N VAL A 110 12.78 25.38 34.42
CA VAL A 110 14.13 25.92 34.64
C VAL A 110 14.52 25.57 36.08
N THR A 111 15.34 24.54 36.28
CA THR A 111 16.07 24.38 37.54
C THR A 111 17.40 25.08 37.39
N GLY A 112 17.42 26.36 37.77
CA GLY A 112 18.63 27.16 37.89
C GLY A 112 19.52 26.61 38.99
N THR A 113 20.78 26.35 38.64
CA THR A 113 21.88 26.07 39.56
C THR A 113 22.20 27.31 40.38
N SER A 114 22.00 27.22 41.69
CA SER A 114 22.42 28.26 42.64
C SER A 114 23.94 28.24 42.79
N LYS A 115 24.57 29.36 42.42
CA LYS A 115 25.98 29.65 42.70
C LYS A 115 26.11 30.08 44.16
N HIS A 116 27.04 29.47 44.89
CA HIS A 116 27.64 30.08 46.08
C HIS A 116 29.15 29.84 46.04
N VAL A 117 29.91 30.92 45.80
CA VAL A 117 31.34 31.01 46.04
C VAL A 117 31.62 32.37 46.69
N LYS A 118 32.28 32.28 47.85
CA LYS A 118 33.04 33.26 48.65
C LYS A 118 32.29 34.36 49.43
N MET A 119 32.46 34.36 50.75
CA MET A 119 33.71 34.84 51.39
C MET A 119 34.23 33.83 52.41
#